data_AF-A0AA90T0X8-F1
#
_entry.id   AF-A0AA90T0X8-F1
#
_cell.length_a   1.000
_cell.length_b   1.000
_cell.length_c   1.000
_cell.angle_alpha   90.00
_cell.angle_beta   90.00
_cell.angle_gamma   90.00
#
_symmetry.space_group_name_H-M   'P 1'
#
loop_
_entity.id
_entity.type
_entity.pdbx_description
1 polymer ?
#
loop_
_entity_poly.entity_id
_entity_poly.type
_entity_poly.pdbx_seq_one_letter_code
_entity_poly.pdbx_strand_id
1 'polypeptide(L)' 'MPQRAANQVLAVGSAEELAEKILYQHELFGHTRFMGQFDMGNQPPARVEKAIDLLANKVAPIVRNALRK' A
#
# COMPACT_ATOMS: atom_id res chain seq x y z
N MET A 1 12.28 -10.45 -3.17
CA MET A 1 13.07 -9.23 -2.89
C MET A 1 12.82 -8.84 -1.44
N PRO A 2 13.85 -8.68 -0.60
CA PRO A 2 13.70 -8.55 0.86
C PRO A 2 12.77 -7.41 1.26
N GLN A 3 12.80 -6.29 0.52
CA GLN A 3 12.05 -5.08 0.84
C GLN A 3 10.52 -5.18 0.74
N ARG A 4 9.99 -6.23 0.09
CA ARG A 4 8.54 -6.40 -0.15
C ARG A 4 7.79 -7.05 1.01
N ALA A 5 8.49 -7.78 1.88
CA ALA A 5 7.87 -8.48 3.00
C ALA A 5 7.15 -7.50 3.95
N ALA A 6 6.02 -7.92 4.54
CA ALA A 6 5.14 -7.06 5.34
C ALA A 6 5.88 -6.30 6.46
N ASN A 7 6.84 -6.93 7.12
CA ASN A 7 7.63 -6.37 8.22
C ASN A 7 8.72 -5.34 7.82
N GLN A 8 8.87 -5.03 6.53
CA GLN A 8 9.79 -4.00 6.05
C GLN A 8 9.13 -2.62 5.92
N VAL A 9 9.93 -1.55 5.89
CA VAL A 9 9.40 -0.17 5.95
C VAL A 9 8.84 0.38 4.64
N LEU A 10 9.41 0.00 3.48
CA LEU A 10 8.96 0.55 2.20
C LEU A 10 7.65 -0.09 1.72
N ALA A 11 6.74 0.76 1.25
CA ALA A 11 5.48 0.39 0.61
C ALA A 11 5.70 0.04 -0.87
N VAL A 12 6.31 -1.13 -1.14
CA VAL A 12 6.68 -1.58 -2.50
C VAL A 12 6.32 -3.05 -2.70
N GLY A 13 5.80 -3.39 -3.88
CA GLY A 13 5.39 -4.76 -4.21
C GLY A 13 4.18 -4.82 -5.13
N SER A 14 3.53 -5.97 -5.17
CA SER A 14 2.18 -6.15 -5.73
C SER A 14 1.12 -5.48 -4.86
N ALA A 15 -0.13 -5.45 -5.35
CA ALA A 15 -1.23 -4.92 -4.57
C ALA A 15 -1.51 -5.75 -3.31
N GLU A 16 -1.34 -7.07 -3.40
CA GLU A 16 -1.50 -8.02 -2.29
C GLU A 16 -0.38 -7.85 -1.25
N GLU A 17 0.88 -7.76 -1.68
CA GLU A 17 2.03 -7.50 -0.80
C GLU A 17 1.86 -6.16 -0.06
N LEU A 18 1.36 -5.12 -0.74
CA LEU A 18 1.11 -3.83 -0.11
C LEU A 18 -0.09 -3.86 0.84
N ALA A 19 -1.17 -4.56 0.50
CA ALA A 19 -2.33 -4.71 1.38
C ALA A 19 -1.98 -5.48 2.66
N GLU A 20 -1.22 -6.58 2.54
CA GLU A 20 -0.70 -7.34 3.68
C GLU A 20 0.12 -6.45 4.61
N LYS A 21 0.99 -5.61 4.04
CA LYS A 21 1.79 -4.65 4.81
C LYS A 21 0.95 -3.63 5.56
N ILE A 22 -0.09 -3.08 4.93
CA ILE A 22 -1.00 -2.13 5.57
C ILE A 22 -1.75 -2.78 6.74
N LEU A 23 -2.23 -4.02 6.53
CA LEU A 23 -2.94 -4.79 7.56
C LEU A 23 -2.02 -5.17 8.72
N TYR A 24 -0.79 -5.60 8.43
CA TYR A 24 0.22 -5.85 9.45
C TYR A 24 0.50 -4.60 10.29
N GLN A 25 0.69 -3.44 9.65
CA GLN A 25 0.87 -2.18 10.36
C GLN A 25 -0.37 -1.77 11.15
N HIS A 26 -1.57 -2.06 10.64
CA HIS A 26 -2.83 -1.79 11.34
C HIS A 26 -2.95 -2.62 12.61
N GLU A 27 -2.59 -3.91 12.56
CA GLU A 27 -2.55 -4.78 13.73
C GLU A 27 -1.56 -4.26 14.79
N LEU A 28 -0.38 -3.81 14.36
CA LEU A 28 0.64 -3.30 15.28
C LEU A 28 0.29 -1.95 15.91
N PHE A 29 -0.28 -1.02 15.13
CA PHE A 29 -0.39 0.39 15.54
C PHE A 29 -1.83 0.90 15.67
N GLY A 30 -2.83 0.14 15.23
CA GLY A 30 -4.23 0.56 15.24
C GLY A 30 -4.53 1.78 14.35
N HIS A 31 -3.68 2.09 13.36
CA HIS A 31 -3.87 3.25 12.50
C HIS A 31 -5.13 3.11 11.65
N THR A 32 -5.90 4.18 11.49
CA THR A 32 -7.14 4.17 10.70
C THR A 32 -6.96 4.75 9.29
N ARG A 33 -5.75 5.23 8.98
CA ARG A 33 -5.41 5.91 7.74
C ARG A 33 -4.00 5.54 7.30
N PHE A 34 -3.90 5.09 6.05
CA PHE A 34 -2.64 4.91 5.34
C PHE A 34 -2.40 6.07 4.37
N MET A 35 -1.16 6.56 4.30
CA MET A 35 -0.70 7.56 3.34
C MET A 35 0.56 7.05 2.65
N GLY A 36 0.59 7.09 1.31
CA GLY A 36 1.73 6.66 0.50
C GLY A 36 2.33 7.83 -0.28
N GLN A 37 3.67 7.90 -0.34
CA GLN A 37 4.41 8.81 -1.21
C GLN A 37 4.79 8.07 -2.50
N PHE A 38 4.24 8.49 -3.64
CA PHE A 38 4.45 7.80 -4.93
C PHE A 38 5.47 8.49 -5.85
N ASP A 39 5.70 9.78 -5.68
CA ASP A 39 6.68 10.54 -6.44
C ASP A 39 7.72 11.16 -5.50
N MET A 40 8.98 11.17 -5.93
CA MET A 40 10.09 11.84 -5.23
C MET A 40 10.70 12.97 -6.06
N GLY A 41 9.94 13.51 -7.03
CA GLY A 41 10.24 14.74 -7.76
C GLY A 41 10.60 14.55 -9.24
N ASN A 42 10.57 13.33 -9.78
CA ASN A 42 10.85 13.08 -11.21
C ASN A 42 10.28 11.76 -11.73
N GLN A 43 9.19 11.24 -11.15
CA GLN A 43 8.51 10.09 -11.75
C GLN A 43 7.72 10.50 -13.01
N PRO A 44 7.75 9.70 -14.08
CA PRO A 44 6.85 9.91 -15.21
C PRO A 44 5.39 9.94 -14.75
N PRO A 45 4.56 10.91 -15.19
CA PRO A 45 3.17 11.04 -14.75
C PRO A 45 2.37 9.74 -14.86
N ALA A 46 2.51 9.01 -15.98
CA ALA A 46 1.84 7.73 -16.21
C ALA A 46 2.16 6.65 -15.14
N ARG A 47 3.34 6.70 -14.51
CA ARG A 47 3.68 5.78 -13.40
C ARG A 47 2.96 6.18 -12.12
N VAL A 48 2.88 7.48 -11.84
CA VAL A 48 2.17 8.01 -10.67
C VAL A 48 0.68 7.72 -10.79
N GLU A 49 0.09 7.95 -11.96
CA GLU A 49 -1.30 7.62 -12.29
C GLU A 49 -1.59 6.13 -12.10
N LYS A 50 -0.71 5.26 -12.62
CA LYS A 50 -0.83 3.81 -12.42
C LYS A 50 -0.74 3.41 -10.94
N ALA A 51 0.13 4.05 -10.16
CA ALA A 51 0.23 3.78 -8.72
C ALA A 51 -1.05 4.20 -7.97
N ILE A 52 -1.62 5.36 -8.33
CA ILE A 52 -2.91 5.83 -7.79
C ILE A 52 -4.02 4.84 -8.14
N ASP A 53 -4.11 4.39 -9.40
CA ASP A 53 -5.10 3.43 -9.86
C ASP A 53 -5.02 2.10 -9.08
N LEU A 54 -3.80 1.56 -8.92
CA LEU A 54 -3.59 0.34 -8.14
C LEU A 54 -3.96 0.53 -6.66
N LEU A 55 -3.60 1.66 -6.05
CA LEU A 55 -3.96 1.95 -4.66
C LEU A 55 -5.49 2.00 -4.51
N ALA A 56 -6.17 2.74 -5.38
CA ALA A 56 -7.62 2.97 -5.31
C ALA A 56 -8.43 1.70 -5.63
N ASN A 57 -8.06 0.98 -6.68
CA ASN A 57 -8.89 -0.07 -7.28
C ASN A 57 -8.45 -1.49 -6.89
N LYS A 58 -7.25 -1.68 -6.34
CA LYS A 58 -6.75 -3.00 -5.90
C LYS A 58 -6.49 -3.04 -4.41
N VAL A 59 -5.62 -2.16 -3.90
CA VAL A 59 -5.15 -2.22 -2.51
C VAL A 59 -6.25 -1.83 -1.52
N ALA A 60 -6.89 -0.67 -1.72
CA ALA A 60 -7.90 -0.17 -0.79
C ALA A 60 -9.10 -1.12 -0.60
N PRO A 61 -9.65 -1.77 -1.66
CA PRO A 61 -10.68 -2.79 -1.49
C PRO A 61 -10.23 -3.99 -0.64
N ILE A 62 -9.01 -4.52 -0.86
CA ILE A 62 -8.48 -5.65 -0.09
C ILE A 62 -8.43 -5.30 1.40
N VAL A 63 -7.80 -4.17 1.74
CA VAL A 63 -7.66 -3.72 3.13
C VAL A 63 -9.02 -3.46 3.78
N ARG A 64 -9.91 -2.73 3.09
CA ARG A 64 -11.24 -2.39 3.64
C ARG A 64 -12.10 -3.63 3.86
N ASN A 65 -12.04 -4.61 2.95
CA ASN A 65 -12.77 -5.87 3.11
C ASN A 65 -12.23 -6.69 4.30
N ALA A 66 -10.92 -6.74 4.48
CA ALA A 66 -10.30 -7.46 5.59
C ALA A 66 -10.61 -6.84 6.97
N LEU A 67 -10.82 -5.52 7.04
CA LEU A 67 -11.14 -4.80 8.28
C LEU A 67 -12.65 -4.62 8.51
N ARG A 68 -13.51 -5.04 7.57
CA ARG A 68 -14.96 -4.98 7.74
C ARG A 68 -15.38 -6.11 8.68
N LYS A 69 -16.05 -5.75 9.78
CA LYS A 69 -16.75 -6.70 10.65
C LYS A 69 -17.95 -7.31 9.95
#